data_AF-A0A942MCD8-F1
#
_entry.id   AF-A0A942MCD8-F1
#
_cell.length_a   1.000
_cell.length_b   1.000
_cell.length_c   1.000
_cell.angle_alpha   90.00
_cell.angle_beta   90.00
_cell.angle_gamma   90.00
#
_symmetry.space_group_name_H-M   'P 1'
#
loop_
_entity.id
_entity.type
_entity.pdbx_description
1 polymer ?
#
loop_
_entity_poly.entity_id
_entity_poly.type
_entity_poly.pdbx_seq_one_letter_code
_entity_poly.pdbx_strand_id
1 'polypeptide(L)'
;MVKRQKVSIVKYQDNRENIKKALEMSGCLDKIAKLNPSDKVLIKPNLVIWDNVYPFPKFGVITTAVIVEEMTKILVEAGLKNISIAEGVVDLSSYTRYRNSIANRYKDKPEFDNSHFITTPVKSNGNL
;
A
#
# COMPACT_ATOMS: atom_id res chain seq x y z
N MET A 1 -25.84 12.38 -1.05
CA MET A 1 -24.76 12.27 -0.04
C MET A 1 -23.82 11.14 -0.45
N VAL A 2 -22.53 11.38 -0.62
CA VAL A 2 -21.58 10.32 -1.03
C VAL A 2 -21.33 9.38 0.14
N LYS A 3 -21.58 8.08 -0.04
CA LYS A 3 -21.31 7.06 0.98
C LYS A 3 -19.79 6.93 1.16
N ARG A 4 -19.26 7.42 2.28
CA ARG A 4 -17.84 7.30 2.63
C ARG A 4 -17.56 5.87 3.12
N GLN A 5 -16.42 5.31 2.73
CA GLN A 5 -15.96 4.02 3.25
C GLN A 5 -15.35 4.22 4.64
N LYS A 6 -15.59 3.27 5.56
CA LYS A 6 -14.92 3.24 6.86
C LYS A 6 -13.46 2.85 6.65
N VAL A 7 -12.55 3.65 7.17
CA VAL A 7 -11.11 3.40 7.15
C VAL A 7 -10.56 3.41 8.57
N SER A 8 -9.42 2.75 8.79
CA SER A 8 -8.75 2.68 10.09
C SER A 8 -7.26 2.96 9.93
N ILE A 9 -6.67 3.63 10.92
CA ILE A 9 -5.23 3.85 11.02
C ILE A 9 -4.79 3.31 12.37
N VAL A 10 -3.81 2.42 12.37
CA VAL A 10 -3.23 1.83 13.58
C VAL A 10 -1.72 2.04 13.52
N LYS A 11 -1.13 2.50 14.62
CA LYS A 11 0.33 2.58 14.74
C LYS A 11 0.89 1.15 14.75
N TYR A 12 1.71 0.82 13.77
CA TYR A 12 2.38 -0.48 13.70
C TYR A 12 3.52 -0.53 14.74
N GLN A 13 3.48 -1.50 15.65
CA GLN A 13 4.49 -1.73 16.70
C GLN A 13 5.11 -3.13 16.57
N ASP A 14 5.52 -3.50 15.36
CA ASP A 14 6.03 -4.85 15.00
C ASP A 14 5.25 -6.01 15.63
N ASN A 15 3.95 -5.81 15.76
CA ASN A 15 3.02 -6.78 16.30
C ASN A 15 1.96 -7.05 15.23
N ARG A 16 1.90 -8.30 14.76
CA ARG A 16 0.94 -8.78 13.75
C ARG A 16 -0.52 -8.54 14.19
N GLU A 17 -0.80 -8.48 15.49
CA GLU A 17 -2.12 -8.12 16.02
C GLU A 17 -2.58 -6.72 15.59
N ASN A 18 -1.66 -5.79 15.32
CA ASN A 18 -2.03 -4.46 14.82
C ASN A 18 -2.69 -4.52 13.44
N ILE A 19 -2.36 -5.51 12.63
CA ILE A 19 -2.97 -5.73 11.31
C ILE A 19 -4.42 -6.19 11.48
N LYS A 20 -4.65 -7.21 12.33
CA LYS A 20 -6.00 -7.68 12.67
C LYS A 20 -6.84 -6.55 13.27
N LYS A 21 -6.28 -5.76 14.19
CA LYS A 21 -6.93 -4.58 14.78
C LYS A 21 -7.36 -3.56 13.73
N ALA A 22 -6.52 -3.27 12.74
CA ALA A 22 -6.89 -2.37 11.64
C ALA A 22 -8.06 -2.94 10.81
N LEU A 23 -8.03 -4.23 10.48
CA LEU A 23 -9.09 -4.89 9.73
C LEU A 23 -10.42 -4.92 10.50
N GLU A 24 -10.38 -5.15 11.81
CA GLU A 24 -11.55 -5.12 12.69
C GLU A 24 -12.12 -3.70 12.77
N MET A 25 -11.28 -2.70 13.04
CA MET A 25 -11.72 -1.30 13.14
C MET A 25 -12.32 -0.77 11.84
N SER A 26 -11.84 -1.23 10.68
CA SER A 26 -12.41 -0.88 9.37
C SER A 26 -13.67 -1.68 9.00
N GLY A 27 -14.03 -2.72 9.78
CA GLY A 27 -15.13 -3.64 9.46
C GLY A 27 -14.82 -4.54 8.26
N CYS A 28 -13.53 -4.76 7.96
CA CYS A 28 -13.09 -5.59 6.84
C CYS A 28 -13.30 -7.07 7.15
N LEU A 29 -13.06 -7.50 8.39
CA LEU A 29 -13.24 -8.90 8.80
C LEU A 29 -14.69 -9.38 8.59
N ASP A 30 -15.68 -8.54 8.94
CA ASP A 30 -17.10 -8.85 8.71
C ASP A 30 -17.46 -9.01 7.23
N LYS A 31 -16.72 -8.34 6.34
CA LYS A 31 -16.93 -8.45 4.89
C LYS A 31 -16.26 -9.71 4.34
N ILE A 32 -15.04 -10.02 4.81
CA ILE A 32 -14.32 -11.24 4.44
C ILE A 32 -15.12 -12.47 4.86
N ALA A 33 -15.70 -12.48 6.07
CA ALA A 33 -16.51 -13.57 6.59
C ALA A 33 -17.78 -13.87 5.76
N LYS A 34 -18.19 -12.96 4.87
CA LYS A 34 -19.36 -13.11 3.99
C LYS A 34 -18.99 -13.58 2.58
N LEU A 35 -17.71 -13.73 2.29
CA LEU A 35 -17.25 -14.24 0.99
C LEU A 35 -17.51 -15.73 0.88
N ASN A 36 -17.74 -16.20 -0.35
CA ASN A 36 -17.86 -17.62 -0.61
C ASN A 36 -16.46 -18.24 -0.73
N PRO A 37 -16.23 -19.48 -0.24
CA PRO A 37 -14.95 -20.18 -0.39
C PRO A 37 -14.43 -20.28 -1.84
N SER A 38 -15.35 -20.25 -2.82
CA SER A 38 -15.04 -20.30 -4.25
C SER A 38 -14.72 -18.93 -4.87
N ASP A 39 -14.92 -17.83 -4.15
CA ASP A 39 -14.60 -16.49 -4.65
C ASP A 39 -13.11 -16.36 -4.94
N LYS A 40 -12.79 -15.62 -6.01
CA LYS A 40 -11.41 -15.34 -6.43
C LYS A 40 -10.97 -14.02 -5.84
N VAL A 41 -9.94 -14.05 -5.00
CA VAL A 41 -9.41 -12.88 -4.30
C VAL A 41 -8.05 -12.51 -4.86
N LEU A 42 -7.88 -11.23 -5.19
CA LEU A 42 -6.60 -10.66 -5.60
C LEU A 42 -6.02 -9.81 -4.48
N ILE A 43 -4.88 -10.21 -3.93
CA ILE A 43 -4.05 -9.35 -3.10
C ILE A 43 -3.19 -8.53 -4.05
N LYS A 44 -3.37 -7.21 -4.04
CA LYS A 44 -2.59 -6.25 -4.82
C LYS A 44 -1.63 -5.50 -3.89
N PRO A 45 -0.44 -6.05 -3.57
CA PRO A 45 0.55 -5.28 -2.86
C PRO A 45 1.00 -4.09 -3.71
N ASN A 46 1.49 -3.07 -3.02
CA ASN A 46 2.22 -1.96 -3.62
C ASN A 46 3.70 -2.20 -3.32
N LEU A 47 4.41 -2.83 -4.26
CA LEU A 47 5.87 -2.88 -4.25
C LEU A 47 6.36 -1.71 -5.12
N VAL A 48 6.96 -0.70 -4.49
CA VAL A 48 7.43 0.49 -5.20
C VAL A 48 8.95 0.45 -5.26
N ILE A 49 9.49 0.73 -6.44
CA ILE A 49 10.93 0.91 -6.63
C ILE A 49 11.40 2.15 -5.87
N TRP A 50 12.53 2.04 -5.17
CA TRP A 50 13.15 3.20 -4.54
C TRP A 50 13.59 4.19 -5.62
N ASP A 51 13.05 5.41 -5.53
CA ASP A 51 13.29 6.49 -6.48
C ASP A 51 14.06 7.60 -5.76
N ASN A 52 15.20 7.99 -6.32
CA ASN A 52 16.06 9.04 -5.77
C ASN A 52 15.75 10.42 -6.35
N VAL A 53 14.84 10.52 -7.33
CA VAL A 53 14.58 11.75 -8.11
C VAL A 53 13.57 12.68 -7.43
N TYR A 54 12.62 12.13 -6.67
CA TYR A 54 11.54 12.92 -6.06
C TYR A 54 11.37 12.57 -4.57
N PRO A 55 10.99 13.55 -3.73
CA PRO A 55 10.61 13.27 -2.35
C PRO A 55 9.41 12.32 -2.33
N PHE A 56 9.57 11.15 -1.72
CA PHE A 56 8.49 10.17 -1.59
C PHE A 56 7.94 10.20 -0.17
N PRO A 57 6.61 10.01 0.02
CA PRO A 57 6.05 9.80 1.34
C PRO A 57 6.68 8.54 1.93
N LYS A 58 7.44 8.66 3.01
CA LYS A 58 8.08 7.50 3.67
C LYS A 58 7.07 6.46 4.17
N PHE A 59 5.81 6.86 4.32
CA PHE A 59 4.73 6.04 4.87
C PHE A 59 3.65 5.78 3.81
N GLY A 60 3.11 4.55 3.78
CA GLY A 60 1.98 4.16 2.92
C GLY A 60 2.36 3.69 1.50
N VAL A 61 3.65 3.62 1.18
CA VAL A 61 4.12 3.30 -0.19
C VAL A 61 4.68 1.88 -0.30
N ILE A 62 5.18 1.29 0.78
CA ILE A 62 5.83 -0.02 0.78
C ILE A 62 4.93 -1.04 1.49
N THR A 63 4.48 -2.05 0.75
CA THR A 63 3.84 -3.23 1.36
C THR A 63 4.94 -4.19 1.81
N THR A 64 5.03 -4.44 3.10
CA THR A 64 6.01 -5.41 3.63
C THR A 64 5.52 -6.85 3.44
N ALA A 65 6.44 -7.80 3.39
CA ALA A 65 6.11 -9.23 3.34
C ALA A 65 5.22 -9.65 4.52
N VAL A 66 5.40 -9.05 5.70
CA VAL A 66 4.56 -9.29 6.88
C VAL A 66 3.09 -8.94 6.61
N ILE A 67 2.82 -7.81 5.94
CA ILE A 67 1.44 -7.44 5.57
C ILE A 67 0.86 -8.47 4.60
N VAL A 68 1.60 -8.86 3.56
CA VAL A 68 1.12 -9.83 2.56
C VAL A 68 0.84 -11.19 3.21
N GLU A 69 1.74 -11.65 4.08
CA GLU A 69 1.62 -12.91 4.79
C GLU A 69 0.37 -12.92 5.68
N GLU A 70 0.19 -11.90 6.53
CA GLU A 70 -0.95 -11.84 7.45
C GLU A 70 -2.28 -11.69 6.71
N MET A 71 -2.34 -10.90 5.64
CA MET A 71 -3.53 -10.83 4.79
C MET A 71 -3.85 -12.19 4.17
N THR A 72 -2.83 -12.92 3.71
CA THR A 72 -3.02 -14.26 3.12
C THR A 72 -3.56 -15.24 4.15
N LYS A 73 -2.98 -15.28 5.36
CA LYS A 73 -3.47 -16.14 6.45
C LYS A 73 -4.92 -15.88 6.79
N ILE A 74 -5.31 -14.60 6.95
CA ILE A 74 -6.69 -14.23 7.28
C ILE A 74 -7.68 -14.71 6.21
N LEU A 75 -7.32 -14.60 4.92
CA LEU A 75 -8.17 -15.07 3.83
C LEU A 75 -8.27 -16.60 3.82
N VAL A 76 -7.17 -17.31 4.05
CA VAL A 76 -7.15 -18.78 4.14
C VAL A 76 -7.95 -19.27 5.34
N GLU A 77 -7.79 -18.64 6.51
CA GLU A 77 -8.56 -18.92 7.74
C GLU A 77 -10.07 -18.70 7.55
N ALA A 78 -10.45 -17.75 6.68
CA ALA A 78 -11.84 -17.53 6.28
C ALA A 78 -12.38 -18.56 5.26
N GLY A 79 -11.57 -19.55 4.85
CA GLY A 79 -11.96 -20.64 3.95
C GLY A 79 -11.77 -20.35 2.46
N LEU A 80 -11.15 -19.23 2.08
CA LEU A 80 -10.90 -18.88 0.69
C LEU A 80 -9.76 -19.72 0.09
N LYS A 81 -9.99 -20.24 -1.12
CA LYS A 81 -9.03 -21.15 -1.79
C LYS A 81 -8.37 -20.53 -3.02
N ASN A 82 -9.02 -19.55 -3.64
CA ASN A 82 -8.57 -18.95 -4.89
C ASN A 82 -7.95 -17.57 -4.63
N ILE A 83 -6.77 -17.55 -4.01
CA ILE A 83 -6.06 -16.31 -3.66
C ILE A 83 -4.90 -16.12 -4.63
N SER A 84 -4.84 -14.97 -5.30
CA SER A 84 -3.74 -14.58 -6.18
C SER A 84 -3.05 -13.33 -5.65
N ILE A 85 -1.73 -13.26 -5.77
CA ILE A 85 -0.96 -12.05 -5.45
C ILE A 85 -0.55 -11.42 -6.78
N ALA A 86 -1.09 -10.24 -7.08
CA ALA A 86 -0.75 -9.48 -8.28
C ALA A 86 0.41 -8.53 -8.00
N GLU A 87 1.63 -9.04 -8.20
CA GLU A 87 2.84 -8.24 -8.21
C GLU A 87 3.35 -8.06 -9.64
N GLY A 88 3.99 -6.92 -9.92
CA GLY A 88 4.40 -6.58 -11.28
C GLY A 88 5.50 -5.54 -11.29
N VAL A 89 6.61 -5.88 -11.95
CA VAL A 89 7.71 -4.94 -12.19
C VAL A 89 7.36 -4.07 -13.39
N VAL A 90 7.55 -2.76 -13.25
CA VAL A 90 7.58 -1.83 -14.37
C VAL A 90 9.03 -1.55 -14.75
N ASP A 91 9.33 -1.49 -16.04
CA ASP A 91 10.64 -1.03 -16.48
C ASP A 91 10.87 0.42 -16.04
N LEU A 92 12.13 0.80 -15.84
CA LEU A 92 12.49 2.11 -15.32
C LEU A 92 11.93 3.25 -16.17
N SER A 93 11.83 3.08 -17.50
CA SER A 93 11.32 4.11 -18.40
C SER A 93 9.80 4.30 -18.20
N SER A 94 9.04 3.22 -18.09
CA SER A 94 7.60 3.26 -17.82
C SER A 94 7.32 3.81 -16.43
N TYR A 95 8.12 3.43 -15.44
CA TYR A 95 8.04 3.99 -14.10
C TYR A 95 8.25 5.50 -14.11
N THR A 96 9.31 5.98 -14.77
CA THR A 96 9.65 7.40 -14.87
C THR A 96 8.53 8.20 -15.54
N ARG A 97 7.98 7.69 -16.65
CA ARG A 97 6.84 8.33 -17.33
C ARG A 97 5.62 8.42 -16.43
N TYR A 98 5.26 7.33 -15.75
CA TYR A 98 4.12 7.31 -14.83
C TYR A 98 4.33 8.29 -13.67
N ARG A 99 5.52 8.33 -13.09
CA ARG A 99 5.88 9.24 -12.00
C ARG A 99 5.78 10.70 -12.40
N ASN A 100 6.30 11.06 -13.58
CA ASN A 100 6.18 12.42 -14.11
C ASN A 100 4.72 12.82 -14.32
N SER A 101 3.88 11.89 -14.80
CA SER A 101 2.43 12.11 -14.94
C SER A 101 1.76 12.39 -13.59
N ILE A 102 2.10 11.61 -12.56
CA ILE A 102 1.61 11.81 -11.19
C ILE A 102 2.08 13.15 -10.61
N ALA A 103 3.37 13.46 -10.69
CA ALA A 103 3.91 14.73 -10.19
C ALA A 103 3.24 15.94 -10.86
N ASN A 104 3.11 15.92 -12.19
CA ASN A 104 2.45 17.00 -12.93
C ASN A 104 0.96 17.16 -12.60
N ARG A 105 0.27 16.07 -12.23
CA ARG A 105 -1.13 16.11 -11.80
C ARG A 105 -1.33 16.83 -10.46
N TYR A 106 -0.30 16.84 -9.61
CA TYR A 106 -0.39 17.31 -8.23
C TYR A 106 0.48 18.54 -7.92
N LYS A 107 1.35 18.98 -8.84
CA LYS A 107 2.34 20.05 -8.62
C LYS A 107 1.79 21.37 -8.06
N ASP A 108 0.55 21.72 -8.40
CA ASP A 108 -0.08 22.99 -8.00
C ASP A 108 -1.16 22.79 -6.93
N LYS A 109 -1.28 21.58 -6.37
CA LYS A 109 -2.29 21.26 -5.37
C LYS A 109 -1.73 21.48 -3.96
N PRO A 110 -2.35 22.35 -3.15
CA PRO A 110 -1.82 22.69 -1.83
C PRO A 110 -1.74 21.48 -0.89
N GLU A 111 -2.59 20.46 -1.07
CA GLU A 111 -2.54 19.23 -0.26
C GLU A 111 -1.26 18.41 -0.47
N PHE A 112 -0.58 18.62 -1.60
CA PHE A 112 0.64 17.92 -2.00
C PHE A 112 1.88 18.81 -1.94
N ASP A 113 1.84 19.89 -1.15
CA ASP A 113 3.01 20.72 -0.90
C ASP A 113 4.16 19.88 -0.32
N ASN A 114 5.36 20.01 -0.89
CA ASN A 114 6.53 19.24 -0.47
C ASN A 114 6.91 19.46 1.00
N SER A 115 6.55 20.61 1.58
CA SER A 115 6.76 20.90 3.01
C SER A 115 5.93 20.02 3.93
N HIS A 116 4.86 19.39 3.43
CA HIS A 116 4.07 18.41 4.20
C HIS A 116 4.81 17.07 4.38
N PHE A 117 5.86 16.81 3.60
CA PHE A 117 6.56 15.54 3.59
C PHE A 117 7.94 15.67 4.26
N ILE A 118 8.27 14.67 5.08
CA ILE A 118 9.62 14.54 5.63
C ILE A 118 10.53 14.06 4.50
N THR A 119 11.46 14.89 4.04
CA THR A 119 12.52 14.46 3.12
C THR A 119 13.66 13.82 3.92
N THR A 120 14.20 12.68 3.49
CA THR A 120 15.55 12.28 3.94
C THR A 120 16.53 12.99 3.03
N PRO A 121 17.60 13.63 3.53
CA PRO A 121 18.70 14.03 2.68
C PRO A 121 19.21 12.78 1.95
N VAL A 122 19.13 12.77 0.62
CA VAL A 122 19.85 11.77 -0.17
C VAL A 122 21.33 12.09 0.03
N LYS A 123 22.05 11.26 0.78
CA LYS A 123 23.51 11.33 0.77
C LYS A 123 23.92 11.00 -0.67
N SER A 124 24.44 11.98 -1.40
CA SER A 124 25.08 11.76 -2.69
C SER A 124 26.36 10.96 -2.44
N ASN A 125 26.23 9.65 -2.28
CA ASN A 125 27.39 8.80 -2.50
C ASN A 125 27.60 8.81 -4.00
N GLY A 126 28.57 9.62 -4.44
CA GLY A 126 28.96 9.71 -5.83
C GLY A 126 29.17 8.32 -6.42
N ASN A 127 28.70 8.16 -7.65
CA ASN A 127 28.83 7.01 -8.54
C ASN A 127 27.77 5.91 -8.39
N LEU A 128 26.87 5.89 -9.37
CA LEU A 128 26.42 4.68 -10.06
C LEU A 128 26.78 4.84 -11.54
#